data_AF-A0A9P8MXQ5-F1
#
_entry.id   AF-A0A9P8MXQ5-F1
#
_cell.length_a   1.000
_cell.length_b   1.000
_cell.length_c   1.000
_cell.angle_alpha   90.00
_cell.angle_beta   90.00
_cell.angle_gamma   90.00
#
_symmetry.space_group_name_H-M   'P 1'
#
loop_
_entity.id
_entity.type
_entity.pdbx_description
1 polymer ?
#
loop_
_entity_poly.entity_id
_entity_poly.type
_entity_poly.pdbx_seq_one_letter_code
_entity_poly.pdbx_strand_id
1 'polypeptide(L)'
;MVLIRLGWLYESLPTLSEQLWDWYNVLWKVTFSWNWDRFDLPPYNPNLWTIPVEFCNSLLLFITIAGLSRMKTYLRLASSIAISIYCLKCGHWAAFEFLMGMVMAEISLIQDSIPLLSSVTSRVLKYCLIGNLVFGIFIAGWPNAEADKTPGISALWFNTIEPYWGTGDGLYISFYWYSLAAVQIVAALQQIKLLQNLFVTPLAQYLGDISFAFYLVHGPIKEMVVPRGLPFLWSTVGGPDEAGMWGRMIVWCAALIVIGIPAVWAADLFWRVVDVKSVELARSIETCCTRDD
;
A
#
# COMPACT_ATOMS: atom_id res chain seq x y z
N MET A 1 10.46 18.09 13.06
CA MET A 1 11.50 19.04 13.52
C MET A 1 11.65 19.10 15.02
N VAL A 2 10.62 19.56 15.77
CA VAL A 2 10.70 19.66 17.24
C VAL A 2 11.05 18.31 17.89
N LEU A 3 10.34 17.24 17.53
CA LEU A 3 10.61 15.89 18.06
C LEU A 3 12.01 15.37 17.73
N ILE A 4 12.58 15.76 16.58
CA ILE A 4 13.95 15.39 16.19
C ILE A 4 14.95 16.11 17.10
N ARG A 5 14.76 17.41 17.32
CA ARG A 5 15.61 18.22 18.21
C ARG A 5 15.55 17.80 19.66
N LEU A 6 14.42 17.25 20.09
CA LEU A 6 14.24 16.73 21.45
C LEU A 6 14.76 15.28 21.60
N GLY A 7 15.33 14.66 20.56
CA GLY A 7 15.83 13.28 20.60
C GLY A 7 14.74 12.22 20.65
N TRP A 8 13.52 12.55 20.21
CA TRP A 8 12.41 11.60 20.12
C TRP A 8 12.35 10.87 18.78
N LEU A 9 12.83 11.50 17.71
CA LEU A 9 12.80 10.97 16.34
C LEU A 9 14.14 11.19 15.64
N TYR A 10 14.77 10.13 15.13
CA TYR A 10 15.99 10.18 14.31
C TYR A 10 17.14 11.03 14.90
N GLU A 11 18.28 11.09 14.21
CA GLU A 11 19.40 11.94 14.61
C GLU A 11 19.23 13.35 14.05
N SER A 12 19.48 14.36 14.89
CA SER A 12 19.38 15.77 14.48
C SER A 12 20.66 16.27 13.81
N LEU A 13 20.53 17.06 12.75
CA LEU A 13 21.66 17.77 12.15
C LEU A 13 22.19 18.89 13.06
N PRO A 14 23.47 19.30 12.94
CA PRO A 14 24.10 20.25 13.86
C PRO A 14 23.31 21.54 14.05
N THR A 15 22.80 22.14 12.97
CA THR A 15 22.04 23.40 13.02
C THR A 15 20.61 23.30 12.49
N LEU A 16 19.71 24.15 12.99
CA LEU A 16 18.32 24.19 12.52
C LEU A 16 18.23 24.49 11.03
N SER A 17 19.10 25.36 10.52
CA SER A 17 19.17 25.72 9.11
C SER A 17 19.50 24.51 8.24
N GLU A 18 20.50 23.71 8.62
CA GLU A 18 20.83 22.47 7.90
C GLU A 18 19.67 21.48 7.92
N GLN A 19 18.97 21.36 9.06
CA GLN A 19 17.79 20.49 9.17
C GLN A 19 16.65 20.93 8.25
N LEU A 20 16.36 22.23 8.18
CA LEU A 20 15.31 22.76 7.30
C LEU A 20 15.69 22.59 5.83
N TRP A 21 16.96 22.79 5.49
CA TRP A 21 17.45 22.59 4.13
C TRP A 21 17.39 21.12 3.71
N ASP A 22 17.83 20.21 4.57
CA ASP A 22 17.74 18.77 4.31
C ASP A 22 16.28 18.32 4.17
N TRP A 23 15.38 18.79 5.03
CA TRP A 23 13.95 18.53 4.91
C TRP A 23 13.35 19.05 3.61
N TYR A 24 13.72 20.26 3.18
CA TYR A 24 13.30 20.82 1.90
C TYR A 24 13.76 19.94 0.72
N ASN A 25 15.01 19.45 0.75
CA ASN A 25 15.53 18.54 -0.27
C ASN A 25 14.77 17.21 -0.29
N VAL A 26 14.35 16.70 0.87
CA VAL A 26 13.51 15.50 0.95
C VAL A 26 12.11 15.76 0.43
N LEU A 27 11.51 16.92 0.75
CA LEU A 27 10.21 17.31 0.21
C LEU A 27 10.24 17.30 -1.32
N TRP A 28 11.29 17.88 -1.93
CA TRP A 28 11.47 17.85 -3.37
C TRP A 28 11.48 16.43 -3.94
N LYS A 29 12.20 15.50 -3.29
CA LYS A 29 12.25 14.07 -3.71
C LYS A 29 10.89 13.40 -3.61
N VAL A 30 10.14 13.62 -2.53
CA VAL A 30 8.80 13.01 -2.33
C VAL A 30 7.78 13.57 -3.33
N THR A 31 7.91 14.84 -3.72
CA THR A 31 7.05 15.46 -4.73
C THR A 31 7.50 15.21 -6.18
N PHE A 32 8.69 14.63 -6.39
CA PHE A 32 9.26 14.44 -7.72
C PHE A 32 8.68 13.19 -8.39
N SER A 33 7.82 13.40 -9.39
CA SER A 33 7.02 12.35 -10.03
C SER A 33 7.56 11.87 -11.38
N TRP A 34 8.82 12.13 -11.70
CA TRP A 34 9.37 11.74 -13.01
C TRP A 34 10.23 10.49 -12.94
N ASN A 35 10.52 10.00 -11.73
CA ASN A 35 11.25 8.75 -11.52
C ASN A 35 10.25 7.60 -11.26
N TRP A 36 9.74 7.03 -12.35
CA TRP A 36 8.70 5.99 -12.29
C TRP A 36 9.11 4.80 -11.44
N ASP A 37 8.21 4.39 -10.54
CA ASP A 37 8.31 3.22 -9.65
C ASP A 37 9.62 3.13 -8.85
N ARG A 38 10.30 4.26 -8.66
CA ARG A 38 11.56 4.29 -7.90
C ARG A 38 11.29 4.07 -6.42
N PHE A 39 11.93 3.06 -5.88
CA PHE A 39 11.99 2.82 -4.45
C PHE A 39 13.14 3.61 -3.82
N ASP A 40 12.80 4.64 -3.05
CA ASP A 40 13.73 5.38 -2.19
C ASP A 40 13.11 5.53 -0.80
N LEU A 41 13.85 5.22 0.26
CA LEU A 41 13.37 5.40 1.64
C LEU A 41 13.78 6.79 2.18
N PRO A 42 12.84 7.73 2.37
CA PRO A 42 13.18 9.06 2.87
C PRO A 42 13.61 9.01 4.34
N PRO A 43 14.61 9.82 4.76
CA PRO A 43 15.19 9.74 6.10
C PRO A 43 14.23 10.18 7.22
N TYR A 44 13.28 11.07 6.91
CA TYR A 44 12.32 11.58 7.91
C TYR A 44 11.13 10.67 8.14
N ASN A 45 10.78 9.84 7.16
CA ASN A 45 9.72 8.87 7.25
C ASN A 45 9.88 7.89 6.08
N PRO A 46 10.40 6.67 6.32
CA PRO A 46 10.60 5.67 5.28
C PRO A 46 9.32 5.35 4.52
N ASN A 47 8.16 5.41 5.18
CA ASN A 47 6.85 5.15 4.56
C ASN A 47 6.46 6.20 3.51
N LEU A 48 7.14 7.33 3.39
CA LEU A 48 6.83 8.29 2.32
C LEU A 48 7.30 7.83 0.93
N TRP A 49 7.97 6.67 0.83
CA TRP A 49 8.47 6.13 -0.43
C TRP A 49 7.37 5.88 -1.47
N THR A 50 6.14 5.53 -1.05
CA THR A 50 5.05 5.24 -1.99
C THR A 50 4.45 6.49 -2.61
N ILE A 51 4.50 7.64 -1.93
CA ILE A 51 3.87 8.88 -2.39
C ILE A 51 4.28 9.30 -3.81
N PRO A 52 5.58 9.37 -4.18
CA PRO A 52 5.96 9.68 -5.55
C PRO A 52 5.45 8.62 -6.53
N VAL A 53 5.53 7.33 -6.18
CA VAL A 53 5.06 6.21 -7.00
C VAL A 53 3.55 6.31 -7.26
N GLU A 54 2.77 6.54 -6.21
CA GLU A 54 1.30 6.72 -6.28
C GLU A 54 0.93 7.93 -7.15
N PHE A 55 1.66 9.04 -7.01
CA PHE A 55 1.40 10.24 -7.80
C PHE A 55 1.72 10.03 -9.30
N CYS A 56 2.87 9.42 -9.63
CA CYS A 56 3.21 9.04 -11.01
C CYS A 56 2.12 8.17 -11.65
N ASN A 57 1.71 7.12 -10.95
CA ASN A 57 0.78 6.13 -11.48
C ASN A 57 -0.67 6.65 -11.51
N SER A 58 -1.02 7.59 -10.64
CA SER A 58 -2.28 8.36 -10.73
C SER A 58 -2.34 9.21 -12.00
N LEU A 59 -1.23 9.86 -12.39
CA LEU A 59 -1.15 10.61 -13.65
C LEU A 59 -1.25 9.68 -14.87
N LEU A 60 -0.55 8.55 -14.84
CA LEU A 60 -0.68 7.52 -15.89
C LEU A 60 -2.12 7.03 -16.02
N LEU A 61 -2.78 6.74 -14.89
CA LEU A 61 -4.16 6.30 -14.86
C LEU A 61 -5.09 7.39 -15.44
N PHE A 62 -4.91 8.65 -15.05
CA PHE A 62 -5.68 9.77 -15.59
C PHE A 62 -5.53 9.91 -17.11
N ILE A 63 -4.29 9.88 -17.63
CA ILE A 63 -4.01 9.95 -19.07
C ILE A 63 -4.64 8.75 -19.78
N THR A 64 -4.56 7.55 -19.20
CA THR A 64 -5.14 6.33 -19.76
C THR A 64 -6.67 6.43 -19.84
N ILE A 65 -7.33 6.83 -18.75
CA ILE A 65 -8.80 7.02 -18.72
C ILE A 65 -9.21 8.08 -19.75
N ALA A 66 -8.52 9.22 -19.80
CA ALA A 66 -8.81 10.29 -20.75
C ALA A 66 -8.64 9.82 -22.20
N GLY A 67 -7.54 9.14 -22.51
CA GLY A 67 -7.23 8.63 -23.85
C GLY A 67 -8.19 7.55 -24.33
N LEU A 68 -8.64 6.66 -23.44
CA LEU A 68 -9.58 5.59 -23.78
C LEU A 68 -11.06 5.98 -23.61
N SER A 69 -11.36 7.20 -23.14
CA SER A 69 -12.71 7.66 -22.76
C SER A 69 -13.76 7.52 -23.87
N ARG A 70 -13.35 7.68 -25.14
CA ARG A 70 -14.24 7.63 -26.32
C ARG A 70 -14.32 6.24 -26.96
N MET A 71 -13.61 5.25 -26.44
CA MET A 71 -13.62 3.89 -26.98
C MET A 71 -14.89 3.13 -26.56
N LYS A 72 -15.28 2.16 -27.39
CA LYS A 72 -16.31 1.19 -26.99
C LYS A 72 -15.80 0.36 -25.82
N THR A 73 -16.68 0.00 -24.88
CA THR A 73 -16.35 -0.72 -23.62
C THR A 73 -15.44 -1.92 -23.84
N TYR A 74 -15.74 -2.80 -24.81
CA TYR A 74 -14.92 -3.99 -25.05
C TYR A 74 -13.50 -3.65 -25.56
N LEU A 75 -13.37 -2.60 -26.38
CA LEU A 75 -12.06 -2.13 -26.85
C LEU A 75 -11.31 -1.46 -25.71
N ARG A 76 -11.98 -0.64 -24.90
CA ARG A 76 -11.38 0.00 -23.72
C ARG A 76 -10.88 -1.03 -22.72
N LEU A 77 -11.67 -2.05 -22.42
CA LEU A 77 -11.27 -3.14 -21.53
C LEU A 77 -10.06 -3.90 -22.10
N ALA A 78 -10.11 -4.30 -23.38
CA ALA A 78 -9.01 -5.00 -24.03
C ALA A 78 -7.72 -4.16 -24.06
N SER A 79 -7.82 -2.87 -24.39
CA SER A 79 -6.70 -1.93 -24.37
C SER A 79 -6.15 -1.73 -22.97
N SER A 80 -7.01 -1.56 -21.95
CA SER A 80 -6.57 -1.38 -20.55
C SER A 80 -5.82 -2.60 -20.04
N ILE A 81 -6.30 -3.82 -20.35
CA ILE A 81 -5.60 -5.07 -20.02
C ILE A 81 -4.26 -5.15 -20.76
N ALA A 82 -4.23 -4.80 -22.05
CA ALA A 82 -3.00 -4.84 -22.85
C ALA A 82 -1.94 -3.86 -22.31
N ILE A 83 -2.33 -2.63 -21.97
CA ILE A 83 -1.44 -1.63 -21.37
C ILE A 83 -0.96 -2.11 -20.00
N SER A 84 -1.85 -2.65 -19.16
CA SER A 84 -1.48 -3.19 -17.84
C SER A 84 -0.42 -4.29 -17.94
N ILE A 85 -0.63 -5.27 -18.82
CA ILE A 85 0.33 -6.36 -19.06
C ILE A 85 1.64 -5.84 -19.63
N TYR A 86 1.58 -4.84 -20.51
CA TYR A 86 2.77 -4.19 -21.05
C TYR A 86 3.59 -3.53 -19.94
N CYS A 87 2.96 -2.72 -19.09
CA CYS A 87 3.60 -2.10 -17.93
C CYS A 87 4.27 -3.15 -17.03
N LEU A 88 3.55 -4.22 -16.68
CA LEU A 88 4.10 -5.30 -15.86
C LEU A 88 5.34 -5.92 -16.51
N LYS A 89 5.30 -6.23 -17.81
CA LYS A 89 6.44 -6.79 -18.56
C LYS A 89 7.62 -5.82 -18.72
N CYS A 90 7.38 -4.52 -18.61
CA CYS A 90 8.43 -3.49 -18.66
C CYS A 90 9.08 -3.23 -17.29
N GLY A 91 8.70 -3.94 -16.23
CA GLY A 91 9.23 -3.72 -14.88
C GLY A 91 8.41 -2.75 -14.03
N HIS A 92 7.27 -2.28 -14.54
CA HIS A 92 6.41 -1.29 -13.87
C HIS A 92 5.26 -1.97 -13.12
N TRP A 93 5.58 -2.52 -11.96
CA TRP A 93 4.65 -3.26 -11.11
C TRP A 93 3.52 -2.37 -10.56
N ALA A 94 3.82 -1.14 -10.15
CA ALA A 94 2.82 -0.22 -9.59
C ALA A 94 1.86 0.29 -10.68
N ALA A 95 2.38 0.60 -11.88
CA ALA A 95 1.53 0.93 -13.03
C ALA A 95 0.53 -0.17 -13.36
N PHE A 96 0.96 -1.43 -13.29
CA PHE A 96 0.08 -2.58 -13.46
C PHE A 96 -1.03 -2.61 -12.40
N GLU A 97 -0.73 -2.39 -11.11
CA GLU A 97 -1.75 -2.37 -10.05
C GLU A 97 -2.81 -1.29 -10.29
N PHE A 98 -2.38 -0.05 -10.60
CA PHE A 98 -3.27 1.08 -10.85
C PHE A 98 -4.20 0.82 -12.05
N LEU A 99 -3.65 0.33 -13.16
CA LEU A 99 -4.43 0.05 -14.36
C LEU A 99 -5.33 -1.18 -14.20
N MET A 100 -4.90 -2.19 -13.43
CA MET A 100 -5.77 -3.31 -13.09
C MET A 100 -6.93 -2.88 -12.18
N GLY A 101 -6.74 -1.85 -11.34
CA GLY A 101 -7.83 -1.18 -10.63
C GLY A 101 -8.90 -0.63 -11.58
N MET A 102 -8.47 0.06 -12.65
CA MET A 102 -9.38 0.51 -13.72
C MET A 102 -10.10 -0.64 -14.42
N VAL A 103 -9.38 -1.71 -14.75
CA VAL A 103 -9.96 -2.92 -15.37
C VAL A 103 -11.04 -3.54 -14.46
N MET A 104 -10.77 -3.68 -13.16
CA MET A 104 -11.73 -4.22 -12.19
C MET A 104 -12.96 -3.33 -12.02
N ALA A 105 -12.77 -2.01 -12.02
CA ALA A 105 -13.88 -1.05 -11.99
C ALA A 105 -14.77 -1.18 -13.25
N GLU A 106 -14.17 -1.28 -14.43
CA GLU A 106 -14.92 -1.47 -15.67
C GLU A 106 -15.68 -2.80 -15.72
N ILE A 107 -15.06 -3.89 -15.25
CA ILE A 107 -15.75 -5.19 -15.10
C ILE A 107 -16.95 -5.06 -14.16
N SER A 108 -16.81 -4.36 -13.03
CA SER A 108 -17.91 -4.09 -12.10
C SER A 108 -19.09 -3.41 -12.79
N LEU A 109 -18.81 -2.33 -13.52
CA LEU A 109 -19.83 -1.55 -14.23
C LEU A 109 -20.56 -2.40 -15.29
N ILE A 110 -19.83 -3.28 -15.98
CA ILE A 110 -20.42 -4.22 -16.94
C ILE A 110 -21.33 -5.22 -16.21
N GLN A 111 -20.87 -5.81 -15.11
CA GLN A 111 -21.63 -6.76 -14.30
C GLN A 111 -22.93 -6.13 -13.77
N ASP A 112 -22.87 -4.89 -13.29
CA ASP A 112 -24.04 -4.15 -12.79
C ASP A 112 -25.04 -3.81 -13.90
N SER A 113 -24.55 -3.56 -15.13
CA SER A 113 -25.41 -3.30 -16.28
C SER A 113 -26.12 -4.54 -16.84
N ILE A 114 -25.64 -5.75 -16.51
CA ILE A 114 -26.17 -7.03 -17.01
C ILE A 114 -26.54 -7.94 -15.82
N PRO A 115 -27.76 -7.81 -15.26
CA PRO A 115 -28.16 -8.53 -14.03
C PRO A 115 -28.02 -10.05 -14.11
N LEU A 116 -28.21 -10.64 -15.29
CA LEU A 116 -28.07 -12.08 -15.52
C LEU A 116 -26.65 -12.58 -15.24
N LEU A 117 -25.63 -11.76 -15.48
CA LEU A 117 -24.22 -12.12 -15.26
C LEU A 117 -23.90 -12.20 -13.76
N SER A 118 -24.55 -11.39 -12.94
CA SER A 118 -24.41 -11.38 -11.47
C SER A 118 -25.04 -12.61 -10.78
N SER A 119 -26.07 -13.21 -11.40
CA SER A 119 -26.82 -14.32 -10.82
C SER A 119 -26.19 -15.70 -11.06
N VAL A 120 -25.25 -15.81 -12.01
CA VAL A 120 -24.65 -17.08 -12.44
C VAL A 120 -23.21 -17.22 -11.92
N THR A 121 -22.99 -17.03 -10.62
CA THR A 121 -21.75 -17.51 -10.00
C THR A 121 -21.91 -18.99 -9.67
N SER A 122 -21.45 -19.86 -10.56
CA SER A 122 -21.47 -21.30 -10.32
C SER A 122 -20.73 -21.65 -9.03
N ARG A 123 -21.10 -22.76 -8.38
CA ARG A 123 -20.36 -23.27 -7.21
C ARG A 123 -18.87 -23.46 -7.52
N VAL A 124 -18.56 -23.91 -8.75
CA VAL A 124 -17.19 -24.07 -9.25
C VAL A 124 -16.45 -22.73 -9.24
N LEU A 125 -17.03 -21.67 -9.80
CA LEU A 125 -16.41 -20.34 -9.82
C LEU A 125 -16.14 -19.82 -8.40
N LYS A 126 -17.05 -20.05 -7.45
CA LYS A 126 -16.81 -19.67 -6.04
C LYS A 126 -15.62 -20.40 -5.44
N TYR A 127 -15.49 -21.71 -5.66
CA TYR A 127 -14.33 -22.47 -5.19
C TYR A 127 -13.03 -22.00 -5.86
N CYS A 128 -13.06 -21.69 -7.16
CA CYS A 128 -11.91 -21.10 -7.85
C CYS A 128 -11.51 -19.74 -7.26
N LEU A 129 -12.48 -18.87 -6.97
CA LEU A 129 -12.23 -17.56 -6.35
C LEU A 129 -11.66 -17.68 -4.93
N ILE A 130 -12.14 -18.64 -4.14
CA ILE A 130 -11.58 -18.92 -2.81
C ILE A 130 -10.15 -19.46 -2.94
N GLY A 131 -9.89 -20.40 -3.87
CA GLY A 131 -8.55 -20.89 -4.15
C GLY A 131 -7.59 -19.78 -4.59
N ASN A 132 -8.06 -18.89 -5.46
CA ASN A 132 -7.34 -17.68 -5.89
C ASN A 132 -7.06 -16.73 -4.72
N LEU A 133 -8.03 -16.51 -3.82
CA LEU A 133 -7.85 -15.69 -2.62
C LEU A 133 -6.80 -16.29 -1.68
N VAL A 134 -6.87 -17.60 -1.42
CA VAL A 134 -5.89 -18.30 -0.57
C VAL A 134 -4.49 -18.20 -1.18
N PHE A 135 -4.37 -18.36 -2.49
CA PHE A 135 -3.09 -18.22 -3.20
C PHE A 135 -2.57 -16.78 -3.17
N GLY A 136 -3.43 -15.79 -3.39
CA GLY A 136 -3.07 -14.37 -3.28
C GLY A 136 -2.60 -14.00 -1.87
N ILE A 137 -3.29 -14.46 -0.82
CA ILE A 137 -2.89 -14.25 0.58
C ILE A 137 -1.56 -14.98 0.88
N PHE A 138 -1.37 -16.18 0.35
CA PHE A 138 -0.10 -16.92 0.51
C PHE A 138 1.08 -16.13 -0.08
N ILE A 139 0.92 -15.58 -1.29
CA ILE A 139 1.95 -14.72 -1.90
C ILE A 139 2.14 -13.43 -1.11
N ALA A 140 1.05 -12.81 -0.61
CA ALA A 140 1.14 -11.61 0.22
C ALA A 140 1.94 -11.84 1.52
N GLY A 141 2.03 -13.09 1.99
CA GLY A 141 2.90 -13.52 3.09
C GLY A 141 4.36 -13.74 2.70
N TRP A 142 4.86 -13.07 1.64
CA TRP A 142 6.22 -13.23 1.16
C TRP A 142 7.25 -12.96 2.26
N PRO A 143 8.28 -13.81 2.41
CA PRO A 143 9.24 -13.67 3.49
C PRO A 143 10.23 -12.53 3.21
N ASN A 144 10.58 -11.79 4.27
CA ASN A 144 11.59 -10.71 4.19
C ASN A 144 13.01 -11.24 3.92
N ALA A 145 13.28 -12.51 4.22
CA ALA A 145 14.57 -13.15 4.02
C ALA A 145 14.37 -14.60 3.58
N GLU A 146 15.34 -15.15 2.85
CA GLU A 146 15.36 -16.56 2.41
C GLU A 146 14.13 -17.00 1.58
N ALA A 147 13.61 -16.10 0.74
CA ALA A 147 12.54 -16.41 -0.21
C ALA A 147 12.93 -17.54 -1.19
N ASP A 148 14.22 -17.66 -1.50
CA ASP A 148 14.82 -18.71 -2.33
C ASP A 148 14.73 -20.11 -1.72
N LYS A 149 14.56 -20.24 -0.40
CA LYS A 149 14.48 -21.52 0.32
C LYS A 149 13.10 -21.81 0.90
N THR A 150 12.25 -20.78 1.00
CA THR A 150 10.93 -20.89 1.64
C THR A 150 10.02 -21.82 0.82
N PRO A 151 9.47 -22.91 1.39
CA PRO A 151 8.61 -23.83 0.66
C PRO A 151 7.41 -23.14 0.01
N GLY A 152 7.17 -23.44 -1.27
CA GLY A 152 6.10 -22.82 -2.07
C GLY A 152 6.49 -21.47 -2.69
N ILE A 153 7.20 -20.61 -1.95
CA ILE A 153 7.68 -19.30 -2.44
C ILE A 153 8.93 -19.47 -3.33
N SER A 154 9.84 -20.39 -2.98
CA SER A 154 11.09 -20.60 -3.72
C SER A 154 10.86 -20.92 -5.20
N ALA A 155 9.81 -21.69 -5.51
CA ALA A 155 9.43 -21.98 -6.89
C ALA A 155 9.03 -20.69 -7.64
N LEU A 156 8.29 -19.78 -7.00
CA LEU A 156 7.91 -18.49 -7.59
C LEU A 156 9.14 -17.59 -7.75
N TRP A 157 10.00 -17.53 -6.74
CA TRP A 157 11.27 -16.80 -6.76
C TRP A 157 12.09 -17.14 -8.01
N PHE A 158 12.41 -18.42 -8.23
CA PHE A 158 13.23 -18.86 -9.36
C PHE A 158 12.54 -18.79 -10.73
N ASN A 159 11.21 -18.67 -10.77
CA ASN A 159 10.44 -18.54 -12.02
C ASN A 159 9.91 -17.11 -12.24
N THR A 160 10.54 -16.11 -11.60
CA THR A 160 10.21 -14.71 -11.81
C THR A 160 10.66 -14.27 -13.20
N ILE A 161 9.84 -13.46 -13.88
CA ILE A 161 10.13 -13.00 -15.23
C ILE A 161 11.16 -11.86 -15.25
N GLU A 162 11.82 -11.68 -16.39
CA GLU A 162 12.54 -10.43 -16.68
C GLU A 162 11.56 -9.25 -16.86
N PRO A 163 11.94 -8.01 -16.50
CA PRO A 163 13.26 -7.59 -16.00
C PRO A 163 13.45 -7.77 -14.49
N TYR A 164 12.42 -8.19 -13.73
CA TYR A 164 12.48 -8.26 -12.27
C TYR A 164 13.57 -9.22 -11.78
N TRP A 165 13.70 -10.38 -12.44
CA TRP A 165 14.77 -11.33 -12.13
C TRP A 165 16.17 -10.73 -12.38
N GLY A 166 16.37 -10.07 -13.53
CA GLY A 166 17.64 -9.48 -13.93
C GLY A 166 18.10 -8.29 -13.08
N THR A 167 17.22 -7.70 -12.25
CA THR A 167 17.64 -6.66 -11.28
C THR A 167 18.63 -7.19 -10.24
N GLY A 168 18.58 -8.50 -9.93
CA GLY A 168 19.36 -9.12 -8.85
C GLY A 168 18.93 -8.67 -7.44
N ASP A 169 17.87 -7.87 -7.32
CA ASP A 169 17.35 -7.35 -6.07
C ASP A 169 16.05 -8.08 -5.69
N GLY A 170 16.10 -8.78 -4.56
CA GLY A 170 14.97 -9.54 -4.03
C GLY A 170 13.72 -8.70 -3.78
N LEU A 171 13.87 -7.38 -3.60
CA LEU A 171 12.75 -6.48 -3.43
C LEU A 171 11.91 -6.37 -4.71
N TYR A 172 12.53 -6.19 -5.88
CA TYR A 172 11.81 -6.07 -7.15
C TYR A 172 11.17 -7.39 -7.57
N ILE A 173 11.80 -8.53 -7.25
CA ILE A 173 11.17 -9.84 -7.38
C ILE A 173 9.89 -9.91 -6.54
N SER A 174 9.96 -9.45 -5.29
CA SER A 174 8.81 -9.44 -4.38
C SER A 174 7.71 -8.50 -4.89
N PHE A 175 8.04 -7.31 -5.39
CA PHE A 175 7.07 -6.36 -5.95
C PHE A 175 6.28 -6.93 -7.14
N TYR A 176 6.93 -7.67 -8.03
CA TYR A 176 6.23 -8.37 -9.11
C TYR A 176 5.13 -9.30 -8.55
N TRP A 177 5.48 -10.14 -7.58
CA TRP A 177 4.54 -11.09 -6.98
C TRP A 177 3.48 -10.40 -6.12
N TYR A 178 3.83 -9.35 -5.39
CA TYR A 178 2.87 -8.53 -4.64
C TYR A 178 1.83 -7.89 -5.56
N SER A 179 2.25 -7.37 -6.72
CA SER A 179 1.32 -6.77 -7.67
C SER A 179 0.29 -7.76 -8.20
N LEU A 180 0.72 -8.98 -8.50
CA LEU A 180 -0.18 -10.06 -8.90
C LEU A 180 -1.09 -10.50 -7.75
N ALA A 181 -0.56 -10.60 -6.53
CA ALA A 181 -1.32 -10.99 -5.35
C ALA A 181 -2.39 -9.96 -5.00
N ALA A 182 -2.06 -8.66 -5.05
CA ALA A 182 -2.99 -7.57 -4.78
C ALA A 182 -4.20 -7.62 -5.74
N VAL A 183 -3.95 -7.76 -7.05
CA VAL A 183 -5.01 -7.90 -8.05
C VAL A 183 -5.86 -9.15 -7.81
N GLN A 184 -5.24 -10.29 -7.49
CA GLN A 184 -5.97 -11.54 -7.20
C GLN A 184 -6.84 -11.42 -5.95
N ILE A 185 -6.33 -10.81 -4.88
CA ILE A 185 -7.07 -10.60 -3.63
C ILE A 185 -8.27 -9.69 -3.89
N VAL A 186 -8.06 -8.53 -4.50
CA VAL A 186 -9.15 -7.56 -4.77
C VAL A 186 -10.20 -8.16 -5.71
N ALA A 187 -9.77 -8.84 -6.77
CA ALA A 187 -10.68 -9.52 -7.69
C ALA A 187 -11.53 -10.59 -6.99
N ALA A 188 -10.95 -11.38 -6.07
CA ALA A 188 -11.72 -12.36 -5.30
C ALA A 188 -12.70 -11.69 -4.31
N LEU A 189 -12.26 -10.64 -3.61
CA LEU A 189 -13.09 -9.89 -2.67
C LEU A 189 -14.28 -9.22 -3.38
N GLN A 190 -14.09 -8.68 -4.59
CA GLN A 190 -15.15 -8.05 -5.38
C GLN A 190 -16.26 -9.03 -5.82
N GLN A 191 -15.97 -10.33 -5.88
CA GLN A 191 -16.93 -11.34 -6.34
C GLN A 191 -17.63 -12.09 -5.18
N ILE A 192 -17.09 -12.04 -3.95
CA ILE A 192 -17.62 -12.80 -2.81
C ILE A 192 -18.29 -11.86 -1.80
N LYS A 193 -19.63 -11.74 -1.87
CA LYS A 193 -20.45 -10.89 -0.98
C LYS A 193 -20.21 -11.12 0.53
N LEU A 194 -20.00 -12.37 0.95
CA LEU A 194 -19.74 -12.69 2.36
C LEU A 194 -18.46 -12.01 2.87
N LEU A 195 -17.42 -11.93 2.04
CA LEU A 195 -16.17 -11.28 2.40
C LEU A 195 -16.30 -9.76 2.35
N GLN A 196 -17.08 -9.22 1.41
CA GLN A 196 -17.39 -7.78 1.36
C GLN A 196 -18.08 -7.29 2.63
N ASN A 197 -18.98 -8.11 3.20
CA ASN A 197 -19.70 -7.77 4.43
C ASN A 197 -18.76 -7.47 5.60
N LEU A 198 -17.54 -8.03 5.62
CA LEU A 198 -16.53 -7.72 6.63
C LEU A 198 -16.02 -6.28 6.50
N PHE A 199 -15.87 -5.79 5.27
CA PHE A 199 -15.29 -4.48 4.95
C PHE A 199 -16.29 -3.33 5.02
N VAL A 200 -17.60 -3.59 5.02
CA VAL A 200 -18.66 -2.56 5.12
C VAL A 200 -19.19 -2.37 6.55
N THR A 201 -18.54 -2.96 7.56
CA THR A 201 -18.88 -2.69 8.96
C THR A 201 -18.46 -1.27 9.36
N PRO A 202 -19.14 -0.61 10.33
CA PRO A 202 -18.76 0.74 10.76
C PRO A 202 -17.31 0.84 11.24
N LEU A 203 -16.81 -0.21 11.91
CA LEU A 203 -15.42 -0.27 12.34
C LEU A 203 -14.45 -0.37 11.15
N ALA A 204 -14.73 -1.25 10.18
CA ALA A 204 -13.87 -1.40 9.00
C ALA A 204 -13.86 -0.13 8.14
N GLN A 205 -15.01 0.54 7.99
CA GLN A 205 -15.11 1.82 7.29
C GLN A 205 -14.31 2.92 8.00
N TYR A 206 -14.44 3.05 9.33
CA TYR A 206 -13.62 3.98 10.11
C TYR A 206 -12.11 3.70 9.98
N LEU A 207 -11.71 2.42 10.04
CA LEU A 207 -10.31 2.04 9.82
C LEU A 207 -9.86 2.35 8.39
N GLY A 208 -10.76 2.28 7.41
CA GLY A 208 -10.55 2.73 6.04
C GLY A 208 -10.33 4.24 5.95
N ASP A 209 -11.18 5.03 6.61
CA ASP A 209 -11.08 6.50 6.62
C ASP A 209 -9.74 6.99 7.16
N ILE A 210 -9.22 6.36 8.22
CA ILE A 210 -7.93 6.74 8.83
C ILE A 210 -6.73 5.99 8.23
N SER A 211 -6.92 5.10 7.25
CA SER A 211 -5.87 4.17 6.79
C SER A 211 -4.64 4.88 6.23
N PHE A 212 -4.82 5.92 5.43
CA PHE A 212 -3.74 6.75 4.89
C PHE A 212 -3.01 7.52 6.00
N ALA A 213 -3.75 8.14 6.91
CA ALA A 213 -3.16 8.81 8.06
C ALA A 213 -2.34 7.85 8.93
N PHE A 214 -2.87 6.64 9.18
CA PHE A 214 -2.18 5.57 9.91
C PHE A 214 -0.90 5.14 9.20
N TYR A 215 -0.94 4.96 7.87
CA TYR A 215 0.24 4.66 7.06
C TYR A 215 1.36 5.70 7.26
N LEU A 216 1.01 6.99 7.30
CA LEU A 216 2.00 8.04 7.51
C LEU A 216 2.55 8.09 8.95
N VAL A 217 1.71 7.95 9.97
CA VAL A 217 2.12 8.21 11.36
C VAL A 217 2.66 6.99 12.10
N HIS A 218 2.31 5.77 11.69
CA HIS A 218 2.69 4.57 12.45
C HIS A 218 4.22 4.39 12.55
N GLY A 219 4.97 4.75 11.50
CA GLY A 219 6.43 4.70 11.47
C GLY A 219 7.06 5.63 12.52
N PRO A 220 6.80 6.95 12.47
CA PRO A 220 7.27 7.88 13.51
C PRO A 220 6.83 7.48 14.93
N ILE A 221 5.59 7.02 15.12
CA ILE A 221 5.11 6.55 16.44
C ILE A 221 5.92 5.34 16.91
N LYS A 222 6.18 4.38 16.02
CA LYS A 222 7.04 3.23 16.32
C LYS A 222 8.44 3.68 16.75
N GLU A 223 9.07 4.62 16.04
CA GLU A 223 10.40 5.14 16.39
C GLU A 223 10.42 5.85 17.75
N MET A 224 9.33 6.51 18.14
CA MET A 224 9.22 7.14 19.47
C MET A 224 9.02 6.10 20.58
N VAL A 225 8.15 5.12 20.36
CA VAL A 225 7.65 4.21 21.39
C VAL A 225 8.55 2.99 21.57
N VAL A 226 9.03 2.38 20.49
CA VAL A 226 9.77 1.10 20.53
C VAL A 226 11.04 1.18 21.39
N PRO A 227 11.95 2.16 21.21
CA PRO A 227 13.18 2.21 22.00
C PRO A 227 12.96 2.37 23.50
N ARG A 228 11.78 2.87 23.90
CA ARG A 228 11.44 3.20 25.28
C ARG A 228 10.55 2.13 25.94
N GLY A 229 9.59 1.59 25.19
CA GLY A 229 8.60 0.62 25.69
C GLY A 229 9.03 -0.84 25.49
N LEU A 230 9.70 -1.16 24.39
CA LEU A 230 10.03 -2.54 24.06
C LEU A 230 11.05 -3.19 25.04
N PRO A 231 12.07 -2.46 25.57
CA PRO A 231 12.94 -3.02 26.61
C PRO A 231 12.19 -3.45 27.87
N PHE A 232 11.16 -2.70 28.27
CA PHE A 232 10.31 -3.06 29.41
C PHE A 232 9.47 -4.30 29.11
N LEU A 233 8.93 -4.45 27.90
CA LEU A 233 8.21 -5.67 27.52
C LEU A 233 9.13 -6.89 27.52
N TRP A 234 10.33 -6.76 26.96
CA TRP A 234 11.30 -7.86 26.93
C TRP A 234 11.76 -8.30 28.33
N SER A 235 11.88 -7.38 29.29
CA SER A 235 12.29 -7.74 30.65
C SER A 235 11.27 -8.65 31.36
N THR A 236 10.00 -8.61 30.97
CA THR A 236 8.96 -9.49 31.54
C THR A 236 9.11 -10.96 31.14
N VAL A 237 9.88 -11.25 30.09
CA VAL A 237 10.08 -12.61 29.54
C VAL A 237 11.54 -13.09 29.58
N GLY A 238 12.40 -12.42 30.38
CA GLY A 238 13.82 -12.76 30.50
C GLY A 238 14.72 -12.16 29.41
N GLY A 239 14.17 -11.35 28.50
CA GLY A 239 14.92 -10.69 27.43
C GLY A 239 14.78 -11.37 26.06
N PRO A 240 15.27 -10.72 24.99
CA PRO A 240 15.08 -11.19 23.62
C PRO A 240 15.74 -12.53 23.32
N ASP A 241 16.86 -12.86 23.98
CA ASP A 241 17.64 -14.07 23.68
C ASP A 241 17.15 -15.29 24.47
N GLU A 242 16.67 -15.06 25.70
CA GLU A 242 16.18 -16.12 26.60
C GLU A 242 14.70 -16.46 26.37
N ALA A 243 13.94 -15.55 25.73
CA ALA A 243 12.52 -15.76 25.48
C ALA A 243 12.27 -16.92 24.50
N GLY A 244 11.61 -17.97 25.01
CA GLY A 244 10.99 -19.01 24.18
C GLY A 244 9.83 -18.48 23.34
N MET A 245 9.28 -19.33 22.46
CA MET A 245 8.20 -18.98 21.53
C MET A 245 7.03 -18.23 22.18
N TRP A 246 6.53 -18.74 23.31
CA TRP A 246 5.39 -18.14 24.02
C TRP A 246 5.71 -16.78 24.64
N GLY A 247 6.94 -16.58 25.14
CA GLY A 247 7.39 -15.28 25.64
C GLY A 247 7.45 -14.25 24.51
N ARG A 248 7.99 -14.64 23.34
CA ARG A 248 8.01 -13.78 22.15
C ARG A 248 6.60 -13.44 21.66
N MET A 249 5.67 -14.39 21.69
CA MET A 249 4.28 -14.17 21.32
C MET A 249 3.59 -13.16 22.27
N ILE A 250 3.82 -13.28 23.59
CA ILE A 250 3.30 -12.33 24.58
C ILE A 250 3.85 -10.92 24.30
N VAL A 251 5.16 -10.80 24.10
CA VAL A 251 5.79 -9.50 23.77
C VAL A 251 5.23 -8.94 22.47
N TRP A 252 5.02 -9.77 21.45
CA TRP A 252 4.43 -9.35 20.18
C TRP A 252 2.99 -8.82 20.36
N CYS A 253 2.13 -9.56 21.07
CA CYS A 253 0.77 -9.10 21.38
C CYS A 253 0.75 -7.82 22.21
N ALA A 254 1.62 -7.71 23.22
CA ALA A 254 1.73 -6.51 24.04
C ALA A 254 2.24 -5.31 23.23
N ALA A 255 3.23 -5.52 22.35
CA ALA A 255 3.78 -4.49 21.48
C ALA A 255 2.72 -3.95 20.49
N LEU A 256 1.84 -4.82 19.97
CA LEU A 256 0.70 -4.38 19.15
C LEU A 256 -0.20 -3.39 19.88
N ILE A 257 -0.43 -3.60 21.18
CA ILE A 257 -1.26 -2.69 21.99
C ILE A 257 -0.49 -1.40 22.28
N VAL A 258 0.75 -1.53 22.76
CA VAL A 258 1.61 -0.40 23.16
C VAL A 258 1.91 0.55 22.00
N ILE A 259 2.09 0.03 20.78
CA ILE A 259 2.35 0.83 19.58
C ILE A 259 1.04 1.18 18.87
N GLY A 260 0.11 0.22 18.78
CA GLY A 260 -1.11 0.36 18.00
C GLY A 260 -2.09 1.39 18.56
N ILE A 261 -2.29 1.45 19.88
CA ILE A 261 -3.20 2.45 20.48
C ILE A 261 -2.72 3.88 20.19
N PRO A 262 -1.45 4.26 20.48
CA PRO A 262 -0.94 5.58 20.12
C PRO A 262 -0.97 5.85 18.62
N ALA A 263 -0.69 4.84 17.78
CA ALA A 263 -0.68 4.98 16.33
C ALA A 263 -2.09 5.25 15.78
N VAL A 264 -3.11 4.50 16.22
CA VAL A 264 -4.52 4.73 15.83
C VAL A 264 -5.02 6.09 16.32
N TRP A 265 -4.68 6.48 17.55
CA TRP A 265 -5.05 7.80 18.08
C TRP A 265 -4.38 8.95 17.30
N ALA A 266 -3.08 8.84 17.04
CA ALA A 266 -2.36 9.83 16.25
C ALA A 266 -2.88 9.89 14.80
N ALA A 267 -3.27 8.75 14.23
CA ALA A 267 -3.85 8.66 12.90
C ALA A 267 -5.21 9.37 12.82
N ASP A 268 -6.11 9.14 13.78
CA ASP A 268 -7.40 9.84 13.84
C ASP A 268 -7.23 11.36 13.96
N LEU A 269 -6.28 11.81 14.80
CA LEU A 269 -5.97 13.24 14.93
C LEU A 269 -5.42 13.81 13.62
N PHE A 270 -4.45 13.14 13.00
CA PHE A 270 -3.84 13.56 11.75
C PHE A 270 -4.88 13.61 10.62
N TRP A 271 -5.75 12.60 10.53
CA TRP A 271 -6.83 12.52 9.56
C TRP A 271 -7.76 13.74 9.65
N ARG A 272 -8.25 14.07 10.85
CA ARG A 272 -9.19 15.20 11.05
C ARG A 272 -8.56 16.57 10.82
N VAL A 273 -7.31 16.74 11.24
CA VAL A 273 -6.65 18.06 11.29
C VAL A 273 -5.88 18.37 10.01
N VAL A 274 -5.31 17.35 9.36
CA VAL A 274 -4.40 17.53 8.21
C VAL A 274 -5.01 16.97 6.94
N ASP A 275 -5.42 15.69 6.94
CA ASP A 275 -5.83 15.00 5.72
C ASP A 275 -7.12 15.58 5.14
N VAL A 276 -8.21 15.57 5.94
CA VAL A 276 -9.50 16.15 5.54
C VAL A 276 -9.37 17.61 5.14
N LYS A 277 -8.53 18.38 5.84
CA LYS A 277 -8.30 19.80 5.55
C LYS A 277 -7.49 20.03 4.27
N SER A 278 -6.57 19.14 3.94
CA SER A 278 -5.87 19.15 2.65
C SER A 278 -6.84 18.90 1.49
N VAL A 279 -7.79 17.97 1.65
CA VAL A 279 -8.84 17.70 0.64
C VAL A 279 -9.79 18.88 0.48
N GLU A 280 -10.23 19.49 1.59
CA GLU A 280 -11.05 20.72 1.56
C GLU A 280 -10.33 21.86 0.84
N LEU A 281 -9.04 22.05 1.11
CA LEU A 281 -8.20 23.05 0.45
C LEU A 281 -8.10 22.78 -1.06
N ALA A 282 -7.82 21.54 -1.46
CA ALA A 282 -7.73 21.16 -2.86
C ALA A 282 -9.03 21.43 -3.61
N ARG A 283 -10.18 21.07 -3.03
CA ARG A 283 -11.51 21.36 -3.58
C ARG A 283 -11.79 22.86 -3.68
N SER A 284 -11.36 23.64 -2.69
CA SER A 284 -11.49 25.10 -2.73
C SER A 284 -10.68 25.69 -3.88
N ILE A 285 -9.46 25.20 -4.13
CA ILE A 285 -8.63 25.64 -5.26
C ILE A 285 -9.29 25.26 -6.59
N GLU A 286 -9.77 24.02 -6.73
CA GLU A 286 -10.48 23.55 -7.92
C GLU A 286 -11.71 24.42 -8.23
N THR A 287 -12.50 24.76 -7.20
CA THR A 287 -13.68 25.62 -7.34
C THR A 287 -13.29 27.02 -7.81
N CYS A 288 -12.19 27.57 -7.31
CA CYS A 288 -11.68 28.85 -7.79
C CYS A 288 -11.23 28.81 -9.26
N CYS A 289 -10.69 27.68 -9.72
CA CYS A 289 -10.22 27.51 -11.10
C CYS A 289 -11.34 27.20 -12.11
N THR A 290 -12.45 26.63 -11.66
CA THR A 290 -13.60 26.20 -12.50
C THR A 290 -14.78 27.17 -12.43
N ARG A 291 -14.62 28.28 -11.72
CA ARG A 291 -15.63 29.32 -11.66
C ARG A 291 -15.68 30.02 -13.02
N ASP A 292 -16.74 29.77 -13.78
CA ASP A 292 -17.09 30.60 -14.91
C ASP A 292 -17.41 32.01 -14.35
N ASP A 293 -16.72 33.05 -14.86
CA ASP A 293 -16.96 34.46 -14.49
C ASP A 293 -18.43 34.86 -14.69
#